data_AF-A0AAV0CEM2-F1
#
_entry.id   AF-A0AAV0CEM2-F1
#
_cell.length_a   1.000
_cell.length_b   1.000
_cell.length_c   1.000
_cell.angle_alpha   90.00
_cell.angle_beta   90.00
_cell.angle_gamma   90.00
#
_symmetry.space_group_name_H-M   'P 1'
#
loop_
_entity.id
_entity.type
_entity.pdbx_description
1 polymer ?
#
loop_
_entity_poly.entity_id
_entity_poly.type
_entity_poly.pdbx_seq_one_letter_code
_entity_poly.pdbx_strand_id
1 'polypeptide(L)'
;MAAAPSLLLTSSLLLFLLFLPFSLSKTTAAETDALFKASKNSPRSEGSQVAERLIRNLNLFPSVHDDQLRIEAAGAVPADQPTLIEKPFKLDYLGQSGSTLQNGDGIANLSQHAGYFKLQNTINASMFYLFFESRLNKSDPVVIWLTGGPGCGSEIALFYENGPFKIQPNLSLILNDYGWDKISNIIFVDQPIGTGFSYSTTKNDTRFDEKGVSEDLYNFLQAFFNKHHEYVKNDFFITGESYAGHYIPALASRVNEGNMENQGTHINLKGFAIGNGLTDPLIQYAAYTDYAMEQNLINKTIYDQINQTVPACETLIESCGTSGEKKVCEDAFVICTNIFQEILFISNHSNPYDIRKPCQGQLCYNMSNVEKYLNQQKVREALGVGAIQFVSCSQIVYNAMIQDWMRNYDVGIPALLEQGINVLIYAGEFDFICNWLGT
;
A
#
# COMPACT_ATOMS: atom_id res chain seq x y z
N MET A 1 80.45 37.37 -12.96
CA MET A 1 80.43 38.71 -13.60
C MET A 1 79.09 38.81 -14.31
N ALA A 2 78.08 39.37 -13.64
CA ALA A 2 77.60 40.76 -13.82
C ALA A 2 76.89 40.95 -15.19
N ALA A 3 75.67 41.45 -15.33
CA ALA A 3 74.74 42.13 -14.41
C ALA A 3 73.31 42.10 -15.01
N ALA A 4 72.29 42.23 -14.16
CA ALA A 4 70.95 42.74 -14.51
C ALA A 4 70.99 44.30 -14.50
N PRO A 5 69.91 45.07 -14.83
CA PRO A 5 68.69 45.09 -13.99
C PRO A 5 67.33 45.58 -14.60
N SER A 6 66.25 45.22 -13.88
CA SER A 6 65.04 46.01 -13.47
C SER A 6 64.08 46.63 -14.52
N LEU A 7 62.74 46.71 -14.32
CA LEU A 7 61.87 47.07 -13.17
C LEU A 7 60.54 46.25 -13.19
N LEU A 8 59.99 45.69 -12.08
CA LEU A 8 59.11 46.24 -11.00
C LEU A 8 57.72 46.72 -11.53
N LEU A 9 56.53 46.35 -11.03
CA LEU A 9 55.95 46.20 -9.66
C LEU A 9 54.97 44.97 -9.61
N THR A 10 54.93 44.05 -8.61
CA THR A 10 54.36 44.07 -7.22
C THR A 10 52.86 44.45 -7.14
N SER A 11 51.94 43.75 -6.43
CA SER A 11 52.02 43.14 -5.09
C SER A 11 50.96 42.05 -4.84
N SER A 12 51.36 41.05 -4.05
CA SER A 12 50.59 39.99 -3.38
C SER A 12 49.73 40.48 -2.20
N LEU A 13 48.78 39.64 -1.72
CA LEU A 13 48.54 39.32 -0.30
C LEU A 13 47.48 38.18 -0.22
N LEU A 14 47.76 36.94 0.19
CA LEU A 14 48.03 36.34 1.52
C LEU A 14 46.85 36.30 2.51
N LEU A 15 46.52 35.04 2.89
CA LEU A 15 45.71 34.58 4.02
C LEU A 15 45.96 35.38 5.31
N PHE A 16 44.89 35.66 6.06
CA PHE A 16 44.94 35.71 7.52
C PHE A 16 43.65 35.18 8.15
N LEU A 17 43.84 34.14 8.98
CA LEU A 17 42.90 33.62 9.98
C LEU A 17 42.65 34.69 11.05
N LEU A 18 41.38 34.91 11.39
CA LEU A 18 40.98 35.56 12.65
C LEU A 18 39.85 34.77 13.32
N PHE A 19 40.13 34.38 14.55
CA PHE A 19 39.27 33.72 15.51
C PHE A 19 38.43 34.76 16.30
N LEU A 20 37.19 34.36 16.63
CA LEU A 20 36.32 34.76 17.77
C LEU A 20 35.49 36.06 17.68
N PRO A 21 34.34 36.19 18.41
CA PRO A 21 33.64 35.20 19.25
C PRO A 21 32.17 34.93 18.85
N PHE A 22 31.65 33.79 19.30
CA PHE A 22 30.22 33.48 19.36
C PHE A 22 29.48 34.53 20.23
N SER A 23 28.53 35.28 19.65
CA SER A 23 27.45 35.90 20.42
C SER A 23 26.22 34.99 20.34
N LEU A 24 25.87 34.33 21.44
CA LEU A 24 24.55 33.72 21.60
C LEU A 24 23.50 34.84 21.62
N SER A 25 22.81 35.08 20.50
CA SER A 25 21.50 35.74 20.56
C SER A 25 20.46 34.69 20.97
N LYS A 26 19.91 34.88 22.16
CA LYS A 26 18.71 34.14 22.60
C LYS A 26 17.55 34.57 21.70
N THR A 27 17.21 33.76 20.71
CA THR A 27 15.92 33.88 20.02
C THR A 27 14.83 33.54 21.02
N THR A 28 14.09 34.57 21.42
CA THR A 28 12.92 34.47 22.29
C THR A 28 11.82 33.65 21.62
N ALA A 29 11.02 32.93 22.40
CA ALA A 29 9.95 32.02 22.00
C ALA A 29 8.82 32.61 21.10
N ALA A 30 8.98 33.83 20.59
CA ALA A 30 8.06 34.50 19.69
C ALA A 30 8.43 34.36 18.19
N GLU A 31 9.67 33.99 17.83
CA GLU A 31 10.07 33.76 16.43
C GLU A 31 9.78 32.32 15.94
N THR A 32 9.69 31.36 16.86
CA THR A 32 9.27 29.98 16.56
C THR A 32 7.80 29.89 16.13
N ASP A 33 6.95 30.80 16.59
CA ASP A 33 5.53 30.84 16.23
C ASP A 33 5.25 31.45 14.84
N ALA A 34 6.18 32.28 14.33
CA ALA A 34 6.11 32.83 12.98
C ALA A 34 6.56 31.81 11.92
N LEU A 35 7.54 30.96 12.24
CA LEU A 35 7.97 29.84 11.38
C LEU A 35 6.91 28.72 11.30
N PHE A 36 6.14 28.46 12.37
CA PHE A 36 5.03 27.51 12.34
C PHE A 36 3.80 28.01 11.56
N LYS A 37 3.57 29.32 11.49
CA LYS A 37 2.48 29.91 10.68
C LYS A 37 2.82 30.08 9.20
N ALA A 38 4.09 30.18 8.85
CA ALA A 38 4.55 30.26 7.45
C ALA A 38 4.52 28.90 6.70
N SER A 39 4.45 27.78 7.42
CA SER A 39 4.34 26.42 6.84
C SER A 39 3.01 26.16 6.10
N LYS A 40 1.97 27.00 6.32
CA LYS A 40 0.66 26.80 5.68
C LYS A 40 0.60 27.16 4.19
N ASN A 41 1.63 27.79 3.62
CA ASN A 41 1.66 28.15 2.19
C ASN A 41 3.06 27.93 1.58
N SER A 42 3.63 26.74 1.74
CA SER A 42 4.73 26.31 0.86
C SER A 42 4.16 26.00 -0.53
N PRO A 43 4.80 26.42 -1.64
CA PRO A 43 4.40 25.94 -2.97
C PRO A 43 4.48 24.42 -2.96
N ARG A 44 3.35 23.74 -3.25
CA ARG A 44 3.28 22.28 -3.32
C ARG A 44 4.24 21.79 -4.40
N SER A 45 5.00 20.73 -4.10
CA SER A 45 5.84 20.09 -5.12
C SER A 45 4.97 19.64 -6.30
N GLU A 46 5.57 19.60 -7.49
CA GLU A 46 4.89 19.13 -8.69
C GLU A 46 4.37 17.69 -8.53
N GLY A 47 5.13 16.81 -7.85
CA GLY A 47 4.70 15.46 -7.49
C GLY A 47 3.46 15.41 -6.61
N SER A 48 3.36 16.29 -5.60
CA SER A 48 2.16 16.40 -4.77
C SER A 48 0.92 16.81 -5.57
N GLN A 49 1.08 17.67 -6.58
CA GLN A 49 -0.04 18.09 -7.44
C GLN A 49 -0.47 16.97 -8.40
N VAL A 50 0.48 16.20 -8.96
CA VAL A 50 0.17 15.06 -9.83
C VAL A 50 -0.50 13.94 -9.05
N ALA A 51 -0.01 13.63 -7.85
CA ALA A 51 -0.67 12.68 -6.96
C ALA A 51 -2.12 13.09 -6.69
N GLU A 52 -2.37 14.35 -6.32
CA GLU A 52 -3.74 14.86 -6.13
C GLU A 52 -4.60 14.70 -7.40
N ARG A 53 -4.04 14.86 -8.60
CA ARG A 53 -4.77 14.62 -9.86
C ARG A 53 -5.07 13.15 -10.08
N LEU A 54 -4.10 12.25 -9.88
CA LEU A 54 -4.32 10.80 -9.99
C LEU A 54 -5.38 10.34 -9.01
N ILE A 55 -5.30 10.81 -7.79
CA ILE A 55 -6.27 10.53 -6.74
C ILE A 55 -7.67 10.94 -7.14
N ARG A 56 -7.81 12.13 -7.75
CA ARG A 56 -9.11 12.58 -8.27
C ARG A 56 -9.57 11.72 -9.44
N ASN A 57 -8.67 11.38 -10.36
CA ASN A 57 -8.98 10.59 -11.55
C ASN A 57 -9.33 9.13 -11.24
N LEU A 58 -8.62 8.52 -10.29
CA LEU A 58 -8.85 7.18 -9.74
C LEU A 58 -9.94 7.18 -8.66
N ASN A 59 -10.43 8.36 -8.30
CA ASN A 59 -11.43 8.58 -7.27
C ASN A 59 -11.07 7.91 -5.92
N LEU A 60 -9.79 7.96 -5.53
CA LEU A 60 -9.24 7.27 -4.36
C LEU A 60 -9.83 7.78 -3.02
N PHE A 61 -10.20 9.07 -2.91
CA PHE A 61 -10.71 9.66 -1.65
C PHE A 61 -11.82 10.70 -1.84
N PRO A 62 -13.11 10.31 -1.89
CA PRO A 62 -14.18 11.26 -2.21
C PRO A 62 -14.98 11.68 -0.97
N SER A 63 -14.36 12.45 -0.09
CA SER A 63 -14.96 13.45 0.81
C SER A 63 -13.84 13.99 1.69
N VAL A 64 -13.64 15.30 1.72
CA VAL A 64 -12.65 15.93 2.59
C VAL A 64 -13.10 15.74 4.05
N HIS A 65 -12.68 14.65 4.66
CA HIS A 65 -12.43 14.64 6.09
C HIS A 65 -10.98 15.02 6.26
N ASP A 66 -10.74 15.93 7.20
CA ASP A 66 -9.43 16.45 7.53
C ASP A 66 -8.59 15.25 7.99
N ASP A 67 -7.88 14.63 7.05
CA ASP A 67 -6.92 13.53 7.22
C ASP A 67 -5.68 14.09 7.94
N GLN A 68 -5.89 14.59 9.14
CA GLN A 68 -4.88 14.52 10.15
C GLN A 68 -4.74 13.02 10.42
N LEU A 69 -3.49 12.52 10.41
CA LEU A 69 -3.16 11.24 11.07
C LEU A 69 -4.03 11.18 12.31
N ARG A 70 -4.81 10.10 12.47
CA ARG A 70 -5.87 10.01 13.47
C ARG A 70 -5.30 10.07 14.89
N ILE A 71 -4.96 11.29 15.27
CA ILE A 71 -4.46 11.72 16.56
C ILE A 71 -5.72 11.99 17.35
N GLU A 72 -6.35 10.94 17.89
CA GLU A 72 -7.07 11.03 19.16
C GLU A 72 -7.47 9.63 19.67
N ALA A 73 -6.67 9.16 20.62
CA ALA A 73 -7.08 8.69 21.94
C ALA A 73 -8.44 7.94 22.06
N ALA A 74 -8.54 6.76 21.47
CA ALA A 74 -9.46 5.74 21.96
C ALA A 74 -8.93 4.33 21.65
N GLY A 75 -7.77 3.98 22.23
CA GLY A 75 -7.25 2.61 22.10
C GLY A 75 -5.73 2.43 22.16
N ALA A 76 -4.96 3.46 22.54
CA ALA A 76 -3.51 3.29 22.71
C ALA A 76 -3.24 2.08 23.61
N VAL A 77 -2.73 1.00 23.01
CA VAL A 77 -2.37 -0.22 23.70
C VAL A 77 -1.24 0.14 24.68
N PRO A 78 -1.46 0.04 26.01
CA PRO A 78 -0.46 0.37 27.01
C PRO A 78 0.89 -0.29 26.71
N ALA A 79 2.00 0.36 27.08
CA ALA A 79 3.35 -0.15 26.83
C ALA A 79 3.61 -1.56 27.40
N ASP A 80 2.87 -1.94 28.44
CA ASP A 80 3.01 -3.21 29.17
C ASP A 80 2.13 -4.36 28.63
N GLN A 81 1.47 -4.19 27.48
CA GLN A 81 0.59 -5.19 26.89
C GLN A 81 1.30 -6.10 25.87
N PRO A 82 0.76 -7.31 25.58
CA PRO A 82 1.28 -8.20 24.57
C PRO A 82 1.40 -7.50 23.21
N THR A 83 2.46 -7.82 22.45
CA THR A 83 2.72 -7.23 21.12
C THR A 83 1.57 -7.46 20.13
N LEU A 84 0.81 -8.55 20.30
CA LEU A 84 -0.37 -8.88 19.50
C LEU A 84 -1.58 -9.08 20.40
N ILE A 85 -2.55 -8.16 20.33
CA ILE A 85 -3.84 -8.28 20.99
C ILE A 85 -4.85 -8.72 19.96
N GLU A 86 -5.58 -9.78 20.25
CA GLU A 86 -6.59 -10.33 19.35
C GLU A 86 -7.78 -10.78 20.19
N LYS A 87 -8.97 -10.61 19.64
CA LYS A 87 -10.21 -11.15 20.21
C LYS A 87 -11.03 -11.88 19.15
N PRO A 88 -11.74 -12.96 19.53
CA PRO A 88 -12.78 -13.51 18.69
C PRO A 88 -13.90 -12.47 18.54
N PHE A 89 -14.50 -12.40 17.36
CA PHE A 89 -15.67 -11.58 17.09
C PHE A 89 -16.69 -12.36 16.25
N LYS A 90 -17.89 -11.80 16.13
CA LYS A 90 -18.95 -12.37 15.31
C LYS A 90 -19.70 -11.25 14.62
N LEU A 91 -19.71 -11.28 13.29
CA LEU A 91 -20.58 -10.41 12.50
C LEU A 91 -21.96 -11.05 12.33
N ASP A 92 -23.00 -10.21 12.35
CA ASP A 92 -24.35 -10.62 11.99
C ASP A 92 -24.44 -10.83 10.47
N TYR A 93 -24.77 -12.05 10.04
CA TYR A 93 -25.03 -12.34 8.64
C TYR A 93 -26.30 -13.18 8.48
N LEU A 94 -26.98 -12.98 7.35
CA LEU A 94 -28.12 -13.77 6.93
C LEU A 94 -27.57 -15.08 6.33
N GLY A 95 -28.09 -16.22 6.80
CA GLY A 95 -27.73 -17.55 6.29
C GLY A 95 -27.92 -17.69 4.77
N GLN A 96 -27.26 -18.72 4.19
CA GLN A 96 -27.01 -18.96 2.75
C GLN A 96 -27.94 -18.27 1.74
N SER A 97 -27.31 -17.59 0.77
CA SER A 97 -27.95 -17.25 -0.50
C SER A 97 -28.00 -18.50 -1.40
N GLY A 98 -29.06 -19.31 -1.30
CA GLY A 98 -29.53 -20.12 -2.44
C GLY A 98 -28.86 -21.46 -2.77
N SER A 99 -28.03 -22.08 -1.93
CA SER A 99 -27.58 -23.47 -2.17
C SER A 99 -27.67 -24.36 -0.93
N THR A 100 -28.61 -25.29 -0.94
CA THR A 100 -28.67 -26.43 -0.01
C THR A 100 -27.37 -27.23 -0.07
N LEU A 101 -26.49 -27.06 0.92
CA LEU A 101 -25.49 -28.06 1.24
C LEU A 101 -26.18 -29.17 2.04
N GLN A 102 -26.38 -30.32 1.39
CA GLN A 102 -26.73 -31.57 2.05
C GLN A 102 -25.54 -32.00 2.90
N ASN A 103 -25.54 -31.57 4.16
CA ASN A 103 -25.17 -32.33 5.36
C ASN A 103 -25.40 -31.37 6.53
N GLY A 104 -26.35 -31.72 7.39
CA GLY A 104 -26.92 -30.88 8.46
C GLY A 104 -25.99 -30.59 9.64
N ASP A 105 -24.70 -30.37 9.40
CA ASP A 105 -23.73 -29.91 10.40
C ASP A 105 -23.18 -28.52 10.00
N GLY A 106 -23.99 -27.51 10.33
CA GLY A 106 -23.56 -26.21 10.84
C GLY A 106 -22.55 -25.38 10.04
N ILE A 107 -23.06 -24.36 9.32
CA ILE A 107 -22.37 -23.06 9.18
C ILE A 107 -22.43 -22.29 10.53
N ALA A 108 -22.29 -23.01 11.65
CA ALA A 108 -22.66 -22.51 12.96
C ALA A 108 -21.58 -21.63 13.61
N ASN A 109 -20.32 -21.70 13.20
CA ASN A 109 -19.25 -20.85 13.72
C ASN A 109 -18.09 -20.74 12.72
N LEU A 110 -18.14 -19.78 11.78
CA LEU A 110 -16.91 -19.27 11.17
C LEU A 110 -16.10 -18.63 12.31
N SER A 111 -14.91 -19.13 12.61
CA SER A 111 -14.03 -18.51 13.60
C SER A 111 -13.44 -17.24 13.02
N GLN A 112 -13.64 -16.11 13.69
CA GLN A 112 -13.26 -14.79 13.22
C GLN A 112 -12.52 -14.09 14.33
N HIS A 113 -11.35 -13.56 14.01
CA HIS A 113 -10.46 -12.90 14.95
C HIS A 113 -10.12 -11.52 14.42
N ALA A 114 -10.21 -10.52 15.28
CA ALA A 114 -9.80 -9.15 14.98
C ALA A 114 -8.75 -8.75 16.00
N GLY A 115 -7.69 -8.07 15.54
CA GLY A 115 -6.59 -7.74 16.42
C GLY A 115 -5.76 -6.57 15.97
N TYR A 116 -4.95 -6.11 16.92
CA TYR A 116 -3.92 -5.11 16.71
C TYR A 116 -2.55 -5.69 17.05
N PHE A 117 -1.60 -5.49 16.14
CA PHE A 117 -0.19 -5.70 16.35
C PHE A 117 0.51 -4.37 16.60
N LYS A 118 1.17 -4.25 17.75
CA LYS A 118 1.98 -3.07 18.06
C LYS A 118 3.33 -3.19 17.38
N LEU A 119 3.62 -2.29 16.45
CA LEU A 119 4.86 -2.33 15.68
C LEU A 119 6.07 -2.02 16.55
N GLN A 120 7.09 -2.85 16.41
CA GLN A 120 8.39 -2.61 17.04
C GLN A 120 9.08 -1.43 16.35
N ASN A 121 9.91 -0.69 17.09
CA ASN A 121 10.67 0.47 16.57
C ASN A 121 9.80 1.59 15.98
N THR A 122 8.56 1.71 16.44
CA THR A 122 7.67 2.86 16.19
C THR A 122 7.38 3.58 17.52
N ILE A 123 6.96 4.84 17.44
CA ILE A 123 6.61 5.60 18.63
C ILE A 123 5.28 5.08 19.19
N ASN A 124 4.25 4.94 18.35
CA ASN A 124 2.95 4.44 18.78
C ASN A 124 2.09 3.98 17.60
N ALA A 125 2.64 3.09 16.77
CA ALA A 125 1.91 2.52 15.64
C ALA A 125 1.28 1.15 16.00
N SER A 126 0.08 0.91 15.49
CA SER A 126 -0.64 -0.35 15.64
C SER A 126 -1.29 -0.76 14.33
N MET A 127 -0.96 -1.96 13.88
CA MET A 127 -1.46 -2.58 12.64
C MET A 127 -2.68 -3.43 12.94
N PHE A 128 -3.80 -3.15 12.29
CA PHE A 128 -5.03 -3.90 12.37
C PHE A 128 -5.04 -5.08 11.39
N TYR A 129 -5.67 -6.18 11.80
CA TYR A 129 -5.94 -7.31 10.93
C TYR A 129 -7.23 -8.03 11.30
N LEU A 130 -7.78 -8.73 10.31
CA LEU A 130 -8.88 -9.67 10.45
C LEU A 130 -8.39 -11.05 10.02
N PHE A 131 -8.70 -12.08 10.79
CA PHE A 131 -8.34 -13.45 10.51
C PHE A 131 -9.57 -14.36 10.53
N PHE A 132 -9.72 -15.18 9.50
CA PHE A 132 -10.81 -16.14 9.35
C PHE A 132 -10.23 -17.54 9.15
N GLU A 133 -10.65 -18.48 10.00
CA GLU A 133 -10.26 -19.87 9.85
C GLU A 133 -10.94 -20.52 8.64
N SER A 134 -10.27 -21.51 8.04
CA SER A 134 -10.85 -22.28 6.95
C SER A 134 -12.17 -22.93 7.36
N ARG A 135 -13.17 -22.86 6.48
CA ARG A 135 -14.45 -23.58 6.65
C ARG A 135 -14.31 -25.09 6.52
N LEU A 136 -13.20 -25.57 5.93
CA LEU A 136 -12.96 -26.99 5.70
C LEU A 136 -12.06 -27.59 6.79
N ASN A 137 -10.82 -27.12 6.91
CA ASN A 137 -9.88 -27.66 7.89
C ASN A 137 -8.83 -26.63 8.35
N LYS A 138 -8.53 -26.59 9.66
CA LYS A 138 -7.44 -25.78 10.22
C LYS A 138 -6.07 -26.11 9.61
N SER A 139 -5.86 -27.32 9.09
CA SER A 139 -4.61 -27.69 8.39
C SER A 139 -4.50 -27.14 6.97
N ASP A 140 -5.53 -26.47 6.44
CA ASP A 140 -5.48 -25.82 5.13
C ASP A 140 -4.47 -24.65 5.13
N PRO A 141 -3.98 -24.21 3.96
CA PRO A 141 -2.98 -23.14 3.88
C PRO A 141 -3.38 -21.87 4.61
N VAL A 142 -2.41 -21.16 5.17
CA VAL A 142 -2.57 -19.78 5.62
C VAL A 142 -2.32 -18.85 4.44
N VAL A 143 -3.24 -17.93 4.19
CA VAL A 143 -3.15 -16.97 3.10
C VAL A 143 -3.25 -15.57 3.68
N ILE A 144 -2.26 -14.72 3.45
CA ILE A 144 -2.39 -13.28 3.72
C ILE A 144 -2.85 -12.57 2.45
N TRP A 145 -3.84 -11.69 2.58
CA TRP A 145 -4.32 -10.79 1.54
C TRP A 145 -3.92 -9.35 1.84
N LEU A 146 -3.33 -8.70 0.84
CA LEU A 146 -2.89 -7.30 0.88
C LEU A 146 -3.59 -6.52 -0.24
N THR A 147 -4.45 -5.58 0.14
CA THR A 147 -5.03 -4.63 -0.82
C THR A 147 -4.02 -3.53 -1.13
N GLY A 148 -4.02 -3.06 -2.38
CA GLY A 148 -3.11 -2.03 -2.88
C GLY A 148 -3.46 -0.60 -2.46
N GLY A 149 -3.55 0.29 -3.44
CA GLY A 149 -3.78 1.72 -3.27
C GLY A 149 -2.62 2.56 -3.82
N PRO A 150 -1.51 2.75 -3.08
CA PRO A 150 -1.22 2.25 -1.74
C PRO A 150 -2.07 2.90 -0.64
N GLY A 151 -2.28 2.16 0.45
CA GLY A 151 -3.01 2.63 1.62
C GLY A 151 -4.51 2.41 1.59
N CYS A 152 -5.01 1.44 0.82
CA CYS A 152 -6.40 0.99 0.86
C CYS A 152 -6.58 -0.17 1.85
N GLY A 153 -7.62 -0.12 2.67
CA GLY A 153 -7.92 -1.12 3.68
C GLY A 153 -8.29 -2.47 3.07
N SER A 154 -7.83 -3.56 3.68
CA SER A 154 -8.05 -4.91 3.14
C SER A 154 -9.48 -5.42 3.32
N GLU A 155 -10.30 -4.70 4.08
CA GLU A 155 -11.73 -4.96 4.19
C GLU A 155 -12.48 -4.72 2.88
N ILE A 156 -11.95 -3.94 1.94
CA ILE A 156 -12.54 -3.80 0.62
C ILE A 156 -12.64 -5.19 -0.04
N ALA A 157 -11.52 -5.90 -0.13
CA ALA A 157 -11.46 -7.24 -0.68
C ALA A 157 -12.24 -8.26 0.14
N LEU A 158 -12.22 -8.11 1.48
CA LEU A 158 -13.01 -8.96 2.36
C LEU A 158 -14.49 -8.96 1.97
N PHE A 159 -15.06 -7.79 1.66
CA PHE A 159 -16.50 -7.66 1.42
C PHE A 159 -16.93 -7.65 -0.05
N TYR A 160 -16.03 -7.34 -0.99
CA TYR A 160 -16.36 -7.23 -2.41
C TYR A 160 -15.67 -8.26 -3.31
N GLU A 161 -14.67 -8.97 -2.81
CA GLU A 161 -13.85 -9.85 -3.64
C GLU A 161 -13.84 -11.27 -3.09
N ASN A 162 -12.90 -11.59 -2.22
CA ASN A 162 -12.54 -12.97 -1.87
C ASN A 162 -12.76 -13.32 -0.40
N GLY A 163 -13.28 -12.40 0.42
CA GLY A 163 -13.58 -12.71 1.81
C GLY A 163 -14.85 -13.53 2.00
N PRO A 164 -15.15 -13.87 3.27
CA PRO A 164 -16.22 -14.78 3.64
C PRO A 164 -17.63 -14.24 3.41
N PHE A 165 -17.78 -12.92 3.27
CA PHE A 165 -19.06 -12.23 3.25
C PHE A 165 -19.20 -11.29 2.06
N LYS A 166 -20.45 -11.03 1.66
CA LYS A 166 -20.82 -9.93 0.77
C LYS A 166 -21.76 -8.97 1.48
N ILE A 167 -21.53 -7.67 1.31
CA ILE A 167 -22.44 -6.64 1.84
C ILE A 167 -23.61 -6.45 0.87
N GLN A 168 -24.83 -6.59 1.38
CA GLN A 168 -26.06 -6.30 0.65
C GLN A 168 -26.42 -4.81 0.70
N PRO A 169 -27.27 -4.29 -0.21
CA PRO A 169 -27.67 -2.88 -0.21
C PRO A 169 -28.29 -2.37 1.10
N ASN A 170 -28.91 -3.25 1.89
CA ASN A 170 -29.47 -2.94 3.21
C ASN A 170 -28.45 -3.06 4.36
N LEU A 171 -27.15 -3.18 4.05
CA LEU A 171 -26.04 -3.38 4.98
C LEU A 171 -26.09 -4.69 5.78
N SER A 172 -26.92 -5.66 5.36
CA SER A 172 -26.80 -7.03 5.87
C SER A 172 -25.67 -7.77 5.18
N LEU A 173 -25.04 -8.70 5.89
CA LEU A 173 -24.06 -9.60 5.31
C LEU A 173 -24.73 -10.88 4.84
N ILE A 174 -24.27 -11.41 3.71
CA ILE A 174 -24.55 -12.80 3.29
C ILE A 174 -23.22 -13.52 3.11
N LEU A 175 -23.22 -14.85 3.18
CA LEU A 175 -22.03 -15.64 2.89
C LEU A 175 -21.63 -15.52 1.42
N ASN A 176 -20.33 -15.43 1.19
CA ASN A 176 -19.72 -15.58 -0.12
C ASN A 176 -19.54 -17.07 -0.43
N ASP A 177 -20.20 -17.55 -1.49
CA ASP A 177 -20.06 -18.95 -1.95
C ASP A 177 -18.69 -19.22 -2.62
N TYR A 178 -17.97 -18.15 -2.96
CA TYR A 178 -16.65 -18.18 -3.59
C TYR A 178 -15.56 -17.55 -2.70
N GLY A 179 -15.85 -17.38 -1.40
CA GLY A 179 -14.85 -16.90 -0.44
C GLY A 179 -13.65 -17.84 -0.38
N TRP A 180 -12.45 -17.28 -0.32
CA TRP A 180 -11.20 -18.03 -0.24
C TRP A 180 -11.07 -18.79 1.08
N ASP A 181 -11.75 -18.33 2.13
CA ASP A 181 -11.87 -19.00 3.43
C ASP A 181 -12.50 -20.40 3.36
N LYS A 182 -13.06 -20.81 2.21
CA LYS A 182 -13.54 -22.18 2.02
C LYS A 182 -12.43 -23.24 2.04
N ILE A 183 -11.20 -22.86 1.70
CA ILE A 183 -10.04 -23.77 1.60
C ILE A 183 -8.74 -23.13 2.12
N SER A 184 -8.85 -22.06 2.92
CA SER A 184 -7.68 -21.41 3.52
C SER A 184 -8.03 -20.71 4.83
N ASN A 185 -7.02 -20.59 5.68
CA ASN A 185 -7.04 -19.72 6.85
C ASN A 185 -6.56 -18.33 6.37
N ILE A 186 -7.49 -17.38 6.18
CA ILE A 186 -7.20 -16.12 5.47
C ILE A 186 -7.05 -14.94 6.43
N ILE A 187 -6.00 -14.14 6.21
CA ILE A 187 -5.64 -12.95 6.98
C ILE A 187 -5.79 -11.72 6.07
N PHE A 188 -6.58 -10.75 6.47
CA PHE A 188 -6.67 -9.43 5.83
C PHE A 188 -5.95 -8.41 6.71
N VAL A 189 -4.99 -7.69 6.16
CA VAL A 189 -4.15 -6.76 6.94
C VAL A 189 -4.28 -5.34 6.40
N ASP A 190 -4.48 -4.39 7.31
CA ASP A 190 -4.47 -2.97 7.00
C ASP A 190 -3.04 -2.43 7.08
N GLN A 191 -2.46 -2.14 5.92
CA GLN A 191 -1.08 -1.72 5.81
C GLN A 191 -0.92 -0.79 4.59
N PRO A 192 0.05 0.13 4.59
CA PRO A 192 0.92 0.54 5.71
C PRO A 192 0.17 1.24 6.86
N ILE A 193 0.89 1.66 7.91
CA ILE A 193 0.30 2.39 9.03
C ILE A 193 -0.40 3.68 8.58
N GLY A 194 -1.64 3.87 9.03
CA GLY A 194 -2.54 4.94 8.59
C GLY A 194 -3.61 4.48 7.60
N THR A 195 -3.60 3.22 7.20
CA THR A 195 -4.57 2.56 6.32
C THR A 195 -5.72 1.95 7.11
N GLY A 196 -6.97 2.08 6.64
CA GLY A 196 -8.14 1.45 7.26
C GLY A 196 -8.27 1.75 8.77
N PHE A 197 -8.18 0.71 9.60
CA PHE A 197 -8.16 0.78 11.05
C PHE A 197 -6.75 0.77 11.68
N SER A 198 -5.69 0.60 10.88
CA SER A 198 -4.30 0.76 11.33
C SER A 198 -3.96 2.22 11.57
N TYR A 199 -3.28 2.52 12.68
CA TYR A 199 -3.07 3.91 13.11
C TYR A 199 -1.70 4.14 13.75
N SER A 200 -1.30 5.42 13.79
CA SER A 200 -0.25 5.93 14.68
C SER A 200 -0.66 7.30 15.21
N THR A 201 -0.15 7.66 16.39
CA THR A 201 -0.31 9.01 16.96
C THR A 201 0.75 10.00 16.50
N THR A 202 1.61 9.67 15.54
CA THR A 202 2.67 10.55 15.02
C THR A 202 3.03 10.28 13.57
N LYS A 203 3.45 11.33 12.85
CA LYS A 203 3.91 11.24 11.46
C LYS A 203 5.25 10.51 11.32
N ASN A 204 6.01 10.41 12.41
CA ASN A 204 7.33 9.78 12.38
C ASN A 204 7.25 8.26 12.13
N ASP A 205 6.08 7.66 12.34
CA ASP A 205 5.85 6.24 12.09
C ASP A 205 5.37 5.96 10.64
N THR A 206 5.24 7.01 9.80
CA THR A 206 4.86 6.86 8.39
C THR A 206 5.97 6.16 7.60
N ARG A 207 5.59 5.17 6.79
CA ARG A 207 6.48 4.50 5.84
C ARG A 207 6.46 5.22 4.48
N PHE A 208 7.58 5.14 3.77
CA PHE A 208 7.79 5.82 2.49
C PHE A 208 8.35 4.88 1.41
N ASP A 209 8.55 3.61 1.75
CA ASP A 209 9.09 2.59 0.85
C ASP A 209 8.74 1.17 1.32
N GLU A 210 8.88 0.20 0.42
CA GLU A 210 8.59 -1.20 0.74
C GLU A 210 9.56 -1.83 1.73
N LYS A 211 10.74 -1.24 1.95
CA LYS A 211 11.66 -1.73 2.97
C LYS A 211 11.03 -1.58 4.35
N GLY A 212 10.47 -0.40 4.65
CA GLY A 212 9.76 -0.18 5.91
C GLY A 212 8.48 -1.02 6.04
N VAL A 213 7.72 -1.15 4.95
CA VAL A 213 6.44 -1.88 4.95
C VAL A 213 6.64 -3.39 5.10
N SER A 214 7.58 -3.99 4.37
CA SER A 214 7.89 -5.42 4.45
C SER A 214 8.46 -5.83 5.82
N GLU A 215 9.26 -4.99 6.48
CA GLU A 215 9.70 -5.23 7.86
C GLU A 215 8.53 -5.21 8.85
N ASP A 216 7.62 -4.24 8.72
CA ASP A 216 6.43 -4.15 9.58
C ASP A 216 5.53 -5.39 9.42
N LEU A 217 5.30 -5.82 8.18
CA LEU A 217 4.53 -7.02 7.86
C LEU A 217 5.23 -8.31 8.30
N TYR A 218 6.55 -8.41 8.15
CA TYR A 218 7.32 -9.55 8.65
C TYR A 218 7.22 -9.69 10.17
N ASN A 219 7.39 -8.58 10.89
CA ASN A 219 7.24 -8.55 12.34
C ASN A 219 5.82 -8.92 12.79
N PHE A 220 4.81 -8.49 12.04
CA PHE A 220 3.43 -8.92 12.25
C PHE A 220 3.29 -10.43 12.07
N LEU A 221 3.78 -11.00 10.96
CA LEU A 221 3.71 -12.44 10.70
C LEU A 221 4.42 -13.26 11.77
N GLN A 222 5.59 -12.81 12.23
CA GLN A 222 6.29 -13.42 13.36
C GLN A 222 5.42 -13.44 14.62
N ALA A 223 4.75 -12.34 14.96
CA ALA A 223 3.84 -12.29 16.09
C ALA A 223 2.58 -13.14 15.89
N PHE A 224 2.03 -13.17 14.67
CA PHE A 224 0.88 -13.98 14.30
C PHE A 224 1.16 -15.48 14.47
N PHE A 225 2.22 -15.99 13.85
CA PHE A 225 2.61 -17.41 13.95
C PHE A 225 3.10 -17.82 15.35
N ASN A 226 3.58 -16.85 16.15
CA ASN A 226 3.86 -17.09 17.57
C ASN A 226 2.58 -17.18 18.41
N LYS A 227 1.50 -16.50 18.04
CA LYS A 227 0.22 -16.62 18.74
C LYS A 227 -0.56 -17.86 18.29
N HIS A 228 -0.53 -18.14 16.99
CA HIS A 228 -1.24 -19.24 16.35
C HIS A 228 -0.27 -20.34 15.91
N HIS A 229 0.41 -20.94 16.88
CA HIS A 229 1.43 -21.95 16.66
C HIS A 229 0.93 -23.18 15.88
N GLU A 230 -0.37 -23.46 15.95
CA GLU A 230 -1.01 -24.54 15.18
C GLU A 230 -0.89 -24.37 13.67
N TYR A 231 -0.74 -23.14 13.17
CA TYR A 231 -0.65 -22.86 11.74
C TYR A 231 0.77 -22.76 11.20
N VAL A 232 1.80 -22.83 12.05
CA VAL A 232 3.22 -22.69 11.64
C VAL A 232 3.63 -23.74 10.60
N LYS A 233 3.04 -24.94 10.67
CA LYS A 233 3.33 -26.04 9.74
C LYS A 233 2.51 -25.97 8.45
N ASN A 234 1.49 -25.13 8.40
CA ASN A 234 0.64 -25.01 7.22
C ASN A 234 1.43 -24.34 6.10
N ASP A 235 1.05 -24.60 4.86
CA ASP A 235 1.60 -23.85 3.74
C ASP A 235 1.19 -22.39 3.85
N PHE A 236 2.13 -21.47 3.65
CA PHE A 236 1.87 -20.03 3.71
C PHE A 236 1.99 -19.40 2.32
N PHE A 237 0.99 -18.60 1.96
CA PHE A 237 0.96 -17.85 0.71
C PHE A 237 0.73 -16.36 0.96
N ILE A 238 1.49 -15.53 0.25
CA ILE A 238 1.32 -14.07 0.24
C ILE A 238 0.55 -13.67 -1.01
N THR A 239 -0.57 -12.98 -0.84
CA THR A 239 -1.47 -12.65 -1.96
C THR A 239 -1.99 -11.22 -1.85
N GLY A 240 -2.45 -10.67 -2.96
CA GLY A 240 -3.00 -9.32 -3.01
C GLY A 240 -3.10 -8.80 -4.43
N GLU A 241 -3.47 -7.53 -4.56
CA GLU A 241 -3.69 -6.90 -5.86
C GLU A 241 -3.21 -5.45 -5.98
N SER A 242 -3.12 -4.96 -7.22
CA SER A 242 -2.77 -3.57 -7.54
C SER A 242 -1.39 -3.18 -7.01
N TYR A 243 -1.28 -2.16 -6.14
CA TYR A 243 -0.01 -1.79 -5.51
C TYR A 243 0.60 -2.93 -4.68
N ALA A 244 -0.16 -3.99 -4.35
CA ALA A 244 0.43 -5.19 -3.78
C ALA A 244 1.44 -5.89 -4.69
N GLY A 245 1.53 -5.55 -5.98
CA GLY A 245 2.67 -5.93 -6.80
C GLY A 245 4.02 -5.38 -6.30
N HIS A 246 4.01 -4.31 -5.48
CA HIS A 246 5.18 -3.85 -4.71
C HIS A 246 5.27 -4.57 -3.35
N TYR A 247 4.16 -4.62 -2.61
CA TYR A 247 4.11 -5.23 -1.26
C TYR A 247 4.56 -6.69 -1.25
N ILE A 248 4.10 -7.48 -2.22
CA ILE A 248 4.21 -8.94 -2.21
C ILE A 248 5.64 -9.40 -2.47
N PRO A 249 6.36 -8.97 -3.52
CA PRO A 249 7.76 -9.35 -3.72
C PRO A 249 8.66 -8.89 -2.58
N ALA A 250 8.41 -7.69 -2.03
CA ALA A 250 9.16 -7.17 -0.90
C ALA A 250 8.96 -8.02 0.36
N LEU A 251 7.71 -8.35 0.71
CA LEU A 251 7.41 -9.21 1.86
C LEU A 251 7.91 -10.65 1.65
N ALA A 252 7.73 -11.21 0.46
CA ALA A 252 8.19 -12.56 0.15
C ALA A 252 9.72 -12.68 0.28
N SER A 253 10.45 -11.70 -0.25
CA SER A 253 11.91 -11.59 -0.08
C SER A 253 12.27 -11.51 1.39
N ARG A 254 11.61 -10.63 2.16
CA ARG A 254 11.90 -10.44 3.58
C ARG A 254 11.62 -11.68 4.44
N VAL A 255 10.52 -12.39 4.17
CA VAL A 255 10.18 -13.66 4.83
C VAL A 255 11.23 -14.72 4.50
N ASN A 256 11.62 -14.82 3.23
CA ASN A 256 12.62 -15.79 2.79
C ASN A 256 14.00 -15.52 3.41
N GLU A 257 14.44 -14.27 3.45
CA GLU A 257 15.66 -13.84 4.16
C GLU A 257 15.59 -14.21 5.64
N GLY A 258 14.48 -13.90 6.32
CA GLY A 258 14.27 -14.27 7.71
C GLY A 258 14.37 -15.77 7.96
N ASN A 259 13.81 -16.58 7.06
CA ASN A 259 13.92 -18.03 7.11
C ASN A 259 15.35 -18.54 6.93
N MET A 260 16.08 -18.02 5.94
CA MET A 260 17.48 -18.41 5.67
C MET A 260 18.41 -18.04 6.82
N GLU A 261 18.17 -16.90 7.45
CA GLU A 261 18.93 -16.40 8.59
C GLU A 261 18.49 -16.98 9.94
N ASN A 262 17.47 -17.84 9.95
CA ASN A 262 16.86 -18.41 11.17
C ASN A 262 16.37 -17.33 12.16
N GLN A 263 15.79 -16.24 11.63
CA GLN A 263 15.19 -15.19 12.44
C GLN A 263 13.79 -15.60 12.92
N GLY A 264 13.63 -15.83 14.22
CA GLY A 264 12.32 -16.11 14.81
C GLY A 264 11.71 -17.43 14.37
N THR A 265 10.39 -17.47 14.24
CA THR A 265 9.64 -18.66 13.81
C THR A 265 9.76 -18.81 12.30
N HIS A 266 10.20 -19.99 11.85
CA HIS A 266 10.26 -20.31 10.42
C HIS A 266 8.85 -20.32 9.82
N ILE A 267 8.63 -19.49 8.81
CA ILE A 267 7.35 -19.39 8.10
C ILE A 267 7.43 -20.30 6.88
N ASN A 268 6.52 -21.26 6.75
CA ASN A 268 6.51 -22.22 5.63
C ASN A 268 5.98 -21.58 4.32
N LEU A 269 6.69 -20.56 3.83
CA LEU A 269 6.38 -19.83 2.60
C LEU A 269 6.49 -20.78 1.39
N LYS A 270 5.36 -21.02 0.72
CA LYS A 270 5.28 -21.88 -0.48
C LYS A 270 5.15 -21.13 -1.78
N GLY A 271 4.65 -19.90 -1.72
CA GLY A 271 4.47 -19.09 -2.90
C GLY A 271 3.78 -17.78 -2.63
N PHE A 272 3.60 -17.02 -3.69
CA PHE A 272 2.83 -15.79 -3.67
C PHE A 272 2.06 -15.59 -4.97
N ALA A 273 0.97 -14.84 -4.90
CA ALA A 273 0.12 -14.55 -6.04
C ALA A 273 -0.21 -13.06 -6.14
N ILE A 274 0.04 -12.47 -7.31
CA ILE A 274 -0.15 -11.04 -7.57
C ILE A 274 -1.25 -10.90 -8.62
N GLY A 275 -2.37 -10.31 -8.22
CA GLY A 275 -3.50 -10.02 -9.10
C GLY A 275 -3.43 -8.59 -9.64
N ASN A 276 -3.46 -8.38 -10.96
CA ASN A 276 -3.48 -7.05 -11.57
C ASN A 276 -2.49 -6.09 -10.88
N GLY A 277 -1.24 -6.50 -10.72
CA GLY A 277 -0.27 -5.82 -9.85
C GLY A 277 0.66 -4.89 -10.60
N LEU A 278 1.07 -3.80 -9.97
CA LEU A 278 2.22 -2.99 -10.42
C LEU A 278 3.49 -3.57 -9.78
N THR A 279 4.43 -4.09 -10.57
CA THR A 279 5.64 -4.80 -10.10
C THR A 279 6.90 -4.34 -10.81
N ASP A 280 6.85 -4.21 -12.14
CA ASP A 280 7.90 -3.61 -12.96
C ASP A 280 7.33 -2.40 -13.73
N PRO A 281 7.43 -1.19 -13.16
CA PRO A 281 6.93 0.01 -13.80
C PRO A 281 7.53 0.25 -15.20
N LEU A 282 8.74 -0.21 -15.49
CA LEU A 282 9.40 0.05 -16.77
C LEU A 282 8.62 -0.60 -17.92
N ILE A 283 8.33 -1.89 -17.77
CA ILE A 283 7.56 -2.67 -18.75
C ILE A 283 6.10 -2.20 -18.75
N GLN A 284 5.52 -2.02 -17.57
CA GLN A 284 4.08 -1.78 -17.43
C GLN A 284 3.65 -0.41 -17.93
N TYR A 285 4.46 0.65 -17.74
CA TYR A 285 4.12 1.97 -18.25
C TYR A 285 4.27 2.08 -19.77
N ALA A 286 5.24 1.37 -20.36
CA ALA A 286 5.38 1.29 -21.81
C ALA A 286 4.17 0.62 -22.48
N ALA A 287 3.54 -0.36 -21.80
CA ALA A 287 2.40 -1.11 -22.33
C ALA A 287 1.08 -0.32 -22.38
N TYR A 288 0.95 0.82 -21.69
CA TYR A 288 -0.33 1.56 -21.63
C TYR A 288 -0.87 1.97 -22.99
N THR A 289 -0.03 2.49 -23.87
CA THR A 289 -0.45 2.99 -25.18
C THR A 289 -0.80 1.83 -26.12
N ASP A 290 -0.04 0.74 -26.09
CA ASP A 290 -0.31 -0.47 -26.86
C ASP A 290 -1.65 -1.08 -26.44
N TYR A 291 -1.84 -1.31 -25.14
CA TYR A 291 -3.11 -1.84 -24.61
C TYR A 291 -4.28 -0.91 -24.95
N ALA A 292 -4.14 0.40 -24.77
CA ALA A 292 -5.19 1.36 -25.09
C ALA A 292 -5.56 1.38 -26.59
N MET A 293 -4.58 1.19 -27.48
CA MET A 293 -4.83 1.09 -28.91
C MET A 293 -5.50 -0.24 -29.27
N GLU A 294 -5.05 -1.36 -28.71
CA GLU A 294 -5.66 -2.69 -28.92
C GLU A 294 -7.12 -2.75 -28.46
N GLN A 295 -7.42 -2.10 -27.33
CA GLN A 295 -8.77 -2.03 -26.76
C GLN A 295 -9.63 -0.89 -27.37
N ASN A 296 -9.13 -0.19 -28.39
CA ASN A 296 -9.81 0.92 -29.06
C ASN A 296 -10.19 2.09 -28.13
N LEU A 297 -9.44 2.30 -27.04
CA LEU A 297 -9.59 3.48 -26.17
C LEU A 297 -9.01 4.73 -26.83
N ILE A 298 -8.00 4.55 -27.69
CA ILE A 298 -7.35 5.62 -28.46
C ILE A 298 -7.18 5.19 -29.91
N ASN A 299 -7.01 6.18 -30.81
CA ASN A 299 -6.68 5.93 -32.22
C ASN A 299 -5.17 6.08 -32.47
N LYS A 300 -4.73 5.73 -33.68
CA LYS A 300 -3.31 5.76 -34.06
C LYS A 300 -2.65 7.14 -33.89
N THR A 301 -3.37 8.23 -34.20
CA THR A 301 -2.84 9.59 -34.04
C THR A 301 -2.56 9.92 -32.57
N ILE A 302 -3.47 9.57 -31.68
CA ILE A 302 -3.29 9.75 -30.23
C ILE A 302 -2.19 8.84 -29.69
N TYR A 303 -2.14 7.59 -30.15
CA TYR A 303 -1.07 6.66 -29.82
C TYR A 303 0.31 7.24 -30.15
N ASP A 304 0.51 7.73 -31.39
CA ASP A 304 1.79 8.31 -31.83
C ASP A 304 2.14 9.61 -31.08
N GLN A 305 1.14 10.33 -30.58
CA GLN A 305 1.34 11.51 -29.74
C GLN A 305 1.82 11.12 -28.34
N ILE A 306 1.09 10.24 -27.65
CA ILE A 306 1.39 9.86 -26.26
C ILE A 306 2.72 9.07 -26.18
N ASN A 307 3.03 8.26 -27.20
CA ASN A 307 4.29 7.52 -27.27
C ASN A 307 5.55 8.40 -27.30
N GLN A 308 5.43 9.70 -27.57
CA GLN A 308 6.57 10.62 -27.48
C GLN A 308 7.03 10.82 -26.03
N THR A 309 6.16 10.57 -25.04
CA THR A 309 6.47 10.68 -23.61
C THR A 309 7.13 9.41 -23.06
N VAL A 310 6.89 8.25 -23.69
CA VAL A 310 7.35 6.93 -23.21
C VAL A 310 8.87 6.89 -23.00
N PRO A 311 9.75 7.32 -23.94
CA PRO A 311 11.20 7.25 -23.73
C PRO A 311 11.72 8.05 -22.52
N ALA A 312 11.11 9.21 -22.25
CA ALA A 312 11.46 10.03 -21.10
C ALA A 312 10.99 9.37 -19.80
N CYS A 313 9.81 8.74 -19.82
CA CYS A 313 9.31 7.94 -18.71
C CYS A 313 10.24 6.76 -18.41
N GLU A 314 10.58 5.94 -19.42
CA GLU A 314 11.47 4.77 -19.27
C GLU A 314 12.83 5.17 -18.67
N THR A 315 13.46 6.22 -19.21
CA THR A 315 14.75 6.73 -18.72
C THR A 315 14.70 7.11 -17.23
N LEU A 316 13.61 7.74 -16.78
CA LEU A 316 13.44 8.14 -15.39
C LEU A 316 13.13 6.94 -14.49
N ILE A 317 12.34 5.97 -14.95
CA ILE A 317 12.08 4.72 -14.23
C ILE A 317 13.38 3.92 -14.05
N GLU A 318 14.18 3.76 -15.11
CA GLU A 318 15.49 3.09 -15.02
C GLU A 318 16.41 3.78 -14.02
N SER A 319 16.41 5.11 -14.00
CA SER A 319 17.19 5.90 -13.06
C SER A 319 16.66 5.82 -11.62
N CYS A 320 15.34 5.63 -11.44
CA CYS A 320 14.75 5.31 -10.13
C CYS A 320 15.14 3.91 -9.68
N GLY A 321 15.07 2.92 -10.57
CA GLY A 321 15.48 1.53 -10.32
C GLY A 321 14.96 0.97 -9.00
N THR A 322 15.78 0.20 -8.30
CA THR A 322 15.42 -0.37 -6.98
C THR A 322 15.74 0.58 -5.84
N SER A 323 16.83 1.36 -5.96
CA SER A 323 17.40 2.17 -4.87
C SER A 323 17.79 3.59 -5.31
N GLY A 324 17.26 4.08 -6.43
CA GLY A 324 17.56 5.41 -6.96
C GLY A 324 17.04 6.53 -6.06
N GLU A 325 17.53 7.73 -6.34
CA GLU A 325 17.24 8.93 -5.56
C GLU A 325 15.74 9.22 -5.54
N LYS A 326 15.21 9.54 -4.36
CA LYS A 326 13.79 9.84 -4.14
C LYS A 326 13.23 10.88 -5.12
N LYS A 327 14.01 11.90 -5.45
CA LYS A 327 13.60 12.94 -6.39
C LYS A 327 13.45 12.42 -7.81
N VAL A 328 14.36 11.56 -8.26
CA VAL A 328 14.28 10.92 -9.58
C VAL A 328 13.05 10.02 -9.67
N CYS A 329 12.75 9.25 -8.62
CA CYS A 329 11.53 8.44 -8.56
C CYS A 329 10.25 9.29 -8.56
N GLU A 330 10.24 10.44 -7.87
CA GLU A 330 9.11 11.39 -7.91
C GLU A 330 8.96 12.01 -9.30
N ASP A 331 10.06 12.34 -9.98
CA ASP A 331 10.03 12.85 -11.36
C ASP A 331 9.54 11.78 -12.35
N ALA A 332 9.97 10.53 -12.20
CA ALA A 332 9.45 9.39 -12.94
C ALA A 332 7.93 9.27 -12.74
N PHE A 333 7.45 9.32 -11.50
CA PHE A 333 6.02 9.33 -11.18
C PHE A 333 5.26 10.41 -11.92
N VAL A 334 5.74 11.65 -11.87
CA VAL A 334 5.12 12.80 -12.53
C VAL A 334 5.02 12.62 -14.04
N ILE A 335 6.13 12.23 -14.69
CA ILE A 335 6.20 12.13 -16.15
C ILE A 335 5.39 10.95 -16.67
N CYS A 336 5.60 9.77 -16.09
CA CYS A 336 5.00 8.53 -16.57
C CYS A 336 3.49 8.49 -16.37
N THR A 337 2.98 9.03 -15.25
CA THR A 337 1.54 9.01 -14.98
C THR A 337 0.74 9.89 -15.93
N ASN A 338 1.37 10.84 -16.64
CA ASN A 338 0.72 11.59 -17.71
C ASN A 338 0.26 10.68 -18.86
N ILE A 339 0.98 9.61 -19.18
CA ILE A 339 0.61 8.64 -20.22
C ILE A 339 -0.79 8.07 -19.91
N PHE A 340 -0.96 7.55 -18.69
CA PHE A 340 -2.22 7.01 -18.21
C PHE A 340 -3.33 8.07 -18.15
N GLN A 341 -3.02 9.28 -17.64
CA GLN A 341 -3.99 10.35 -17.50
C GLN A 341 -4.52 10.85 -18.85
N GLU A 342 -3.66 11.00 -19.85
CA GLU A 342 -4.07 11.44 -21.19
C GLU A 342 -4.99 10.41 -21.85
N ILE A 343 -4.67 9.11 -21.73
CA ILE A 343 -5.53 8.03 -22.24
C ILE A 343 -6.90 8.04 -21.55
N LEU A 344 -6.94 8.16 -20.22
CA LEU A 344 -8.20 8.22 -19.48
C LEU A 344 -9.04 9.44 -19.88
N PHE A 345 -8.41 10.60 -20.03
CA PHE A 345 -9.12 11.81 -20.44
C PHE A 345 -9.74 11.65 -21.84
N ILE A 346 -9.00 11.09 -22.79
CA ILE A 346 -9.45 10.90 -24.18
C ILE A 346 -10.55 9.83 -24.27
N SER A 347 -10.45 8.78 -23.46
CA SER A 347 -11.46 7.71 -23.37
C SER A 347 -12.70 8.09 -22.54
N ASN A 348 -12.95 9.39 -22.37
CA ASN A 348 -14.09 9.94 -21.61
C ASN A 348 -14.17 9.40 -20.17
N HIS A 349 -13.02 9.28 -19.51
CA HIS A 349 -12.88 8.75 -18.16
C HIS A 349 -13.54 7.38 -17.99
N SER A 350 -13.26 6.48 -18.94
CA SER A 350 -13.58 5.05 -18.81
C SER A 350 -13.08 4.52 -17.47
N ASN A 351 -13.78 3.54 -16.88
CA ASN A 351 -13.38 3.01 -15.59
C ASN A 351 -11.97 2.38 -15.70
N PRO A 352 -10.96 2.88 -14.98
CA PRO A 352 -9.59 2.38 -15.09
C PRO A 352 -9.43 0.93 -14.61
N TYR A 353 -10.42 0.41 -13.88
CA TYR A 353 -10.44 -0.95 -13.33
C TYR A 353 -11.31 -1.93 -14.16
N ASP A 354 -12.09 -1.43 -15.13
CA ASP A 354 -12.86 -2.25 -16.09
C ASP A 354 -13.29 -1.36 -17.26
N ILE A 355 -12.54 -1.40 -18.38
CA ILE A 355 -12.76 -0.53 -19.54
C ILE A 355 -14.14 -0.68 -20.20
N ARG A 356 -14.89 -1.73 -19.87
CA ARG A 356 -16.24 -1.98 -20.38
C ARG A 356 -17.30 -1.21 -19.60
N LYS A 357 -16.94 -0.60 -18.47
CA LYS A 357 -17.85 0.07 -17.54
C LYS A 357 -17.59 1.57 -17.46
N PRO A 358 -18.63 2.36 -17.19
CA PRO A 358 -18.44 3.75 -16.75
C PRO A 358 -17.84 3.77 -15.34
N CYS A 359 -17.01 4.78 -15.05
CA CYS A 359 -16.58 5.07 -13.68
C CYS A 359 -17.78 5.61 -12.88
N GLN A 360 -18.23 4.88 -11.85
CA GLN A 360 -19.39 5.27 -11.02
C GLN A 360 -19.10 5.11 -9.52
N GLY A 361 -19.33 6.14 -8.71
CA GLY A 361 -19.07 6.08 -7.27
C GLY A 361 -17.58 6.20 -6.92
N GLN A 362 -17.27 6.09 -5.62
CA GLN A 362 -15.91 6.22 -5.07
C GLN A 362 -15.02 5.06 -5.55
N LEU A 363 -13.77 5.29 -5.98
CA LEU A 363 -12.93 4.25 -6.63
C LEU A 363 -13.52 3.70 -7.94
N CYS A 364 -14.32 4.49 -8.67
CA CYS A 364 -15.04 4.09 -9.88
C CYS A 364 -16.01 2.90 -9.72
N TYR A 365 -16.30 2.48 -8.49
CA TYR A 365 -17.37 1.56 -8.12
C TYR A 365 -18.21 2.12 -6.96
N ASN A 366 -19.47 1.72 -6.79
CA ASN A 366 -20.20 2.12 -5.58
C ASN A 366 -19.84 1.20 -4.41
N MET A 367 -18.71 1.48 -3.77
CA MET A 367 -18.25 0.72 -2.60
C MET A 367 -18.70 1.32 -1.26
N SER A 368 -19.48 2.39 -1.26
CA SER A 368 -19.87 3.15 -0.04
C SER A 368 -20.48 2.30 1.09
N ASN A 369 -21.03 1.13 0.78
CA ASN A 369 -21.58 0.24 1.79
C ASN A 369 -20.51 -0.37 2.72
N VAL A 370 -19.25 -0.52 2.29
CA VAL A 370 -18.18 -1.02 3.18
C VAL A 370 -17.88 -0.03 4.28
N GLU A 371 -17.69 1.25 3.91
CA GLU A 371 -17.50 2.32 4.89
C GLU A 371 -18.73 2.48 5.79
N LYS A 372 -19.95 2.48 5.23
CA LYS A 372 -21.18 2.58 6.03
C LYS A 372 -21.32 1.41 7.01
N TYR A 373 -21.02 0.19 6.58
CA TYR A 373 -21.11 -1.01 7.41
C TYR A 373 -20.07 -1.00 8.53
N LEU A 374 -18.79 -0.80 8.18
CA LEU A 374 -17.68 -0.81 9.13
C LEU A 374 -17.74 0.35 10.14
N ASN A 375 -18.36 1.47 9.76
CA ASN A 375 -18.57 2.60 10.68
C ASN A 375 -19.78 2.46 11.61
N GLN A 376 -20.62 1.42 11.46
CA GLN A 376 -21.68 1.17 12.44
C GLN A 376 -21.07 0.92 13.82
N GLN A 377 -21.62 1.58 14.85
CA GLN A 377 -21.13 1.44 16.23
C GLN A 377 -21.02 -0.03 16.65
N LYS A 378 -22.04 -0.85 16.38
CA LYS A 378 -22.04 -2.28 16.70
C LYS A 378 -20.90 -3.05 16.04
N VAL A 379 -20.53 -2.69 14.80
CA VAL A 379 -19.46 -3.36 14.06
C VAL A 379 -18.11 -2.94 14.65
N ARG A 380 -17.91 -1.65 14.90
CA ARG A 380 -16.68 -1.15 15.54
C ARG A 380 -16.46 -1.73 16.94
N GLU A 381 -17.52 -1.86 17.73
CA GLU A 381 -17.48 -2.52 19.04
C GLU A 381 -17.11 -4.01 18.90
N ALA A 382 -17.74 -4.72 17.95
CA ALA A 382 -17.43 -6.12 17.67
C ALA A 382 -15.96 -6.31 17.26
N LEU A 383 -15.43 -5.44 16.40
CA LEU A 383 -14.03 -5.46 15.95
C LEU A 383 -13.04 -4.94 17.00
N GLY A 384 -13.50 -4.10 17.93
CA GLY A 384 -12.64 -3.52 18.98
C GLY A 384 -11.74 -2.38 18.49
N VAL A 385 -12.17 -1.67 17.45
CA VAL A 385 -11.44 -0.56 16.81
C VAL A 385 -11.75 0.80 17.46
N GLY A 386 -12.50 0.80 18.56
CA GLY A 386 -12.81 1.99 19.35
C GLY A 386 -13.55 3.06 18.55
N ALA A 387 -13.08 4.31 18.65
CA ALA A 387 -13.67 5.45 17.96
C ALA A 387 -13.14 5.67 16.54
N ILE A 388 -12.17 4.87 16.08
CA ILE A 388 -11.59 4.97 14.74
C ILE A 388 -12.71 4.76 13.71
N GLN A 389 -12.80 5.67 12.74
CA GLN A 389 -13.72 5.51 11.62
C GLN A 389 -13.04 4.69 10.52
N PHE A 390 -13.75 3.88 9.75
CA PHE A 390 -13.16 3.28 8.57
C PHE A 390 -13.22 4.27 7.41
N VAL A 391 -12.12 4.39 6.67
CA VAL A 391 -12.08 5.01 5.33
C VAL A 391 -11.41 4.01 4.39
N SER A 392 -11.95 3.87 3.18
CA SER A 392 -11.50 2.84 2.25
C SER A 392 -10.04 2.97 1.88
N CYS A 393 -9.56 4.19 1.65
CA CYS A 393 -8.17 4.44 1.36
C CYS A 393 -7.66 5.66 2.13
N SER A 394 -6.36 5.68 2.45
CA SER A 394 -5.66 6.75 3.16
C SER A 394 -4.86 7.65 2.23
N GLN A 395 -5.25 8.91 2.13
CA GLN A 395 -4.56 9.93 1.34
C GLN A 395 -3.13 10.19 1.84
N ILE A 396 -2.93 10.11 3.16
CA ILE A 396 -1.62 10.32 3.78
C ILE A 396 -0.65 9.23 3.35
N VAL A 397 -1.09 7.98 3.40
CA VAL A 397 -0.28 6.82 3.01
C VAL A 397 0.02 6.86 1.51
N TYR A 398 -1.00 7.13 0.69
CA TYR A 398 -0.79 7.28 -0.76
C TYR A 398 0.30 8.30 -1.08
N ASN A 399 0.22 9.49 -0.48
CA ASN A 399 1.20 10.55 -0.71
C ASN A 399 2.60 10.18 -0.18
N ALA A 400 2.69 9.44 0.92
CA ALA A 400 3.97 9.01 1.48
C ALA A 400 4.69 8.01 0.57
N MET A 401 3.94 7.20 -0.20
CA MET A 401 4.48 6.14 -1.06
C MET A 401 4.75 6.58 -2.50
N ILE A 402 4.55 7.85 -2.87
CA ILE A 402 4.81 8.35 -4.25
C ILE A 402 6.25 8.05 -4.72
N GLN A 403 7.22 8.18 -3.80
CA GLN A 403 8.65 7.99 -4.11
C GLN A 403 9.04 6.50 -4.29
N ASP A 404 8.10 5.61 -3.99
CA ASP A 404 8.25 4.17 -4.09
C ASP A 404 7.56 3.61 -5.35
N TRP A 405 6.54 4.30 -5.86
CA TRP A 405 5.70 3.88 -7.00
C TRP A 405 6.46 3.43 -8.26
N MET A 406 7.59 4.07 -8.56
CA MET A 406 8.37 3.80 -9.77
C MET A 406 9.56 2.87 -9.52
N ARG A 407 9.62 2.24 -8.34
CA ARG A 407 10.68 1.27 -8.04
C ARG A 407 10.38 -0.06 -8.70
N ASN A 408 11.44 -0.73 -9.14
CA ASN A 408 11.32 -2.08 -9.68
C ASN A 408 11.40 -3.11 -8.54
N TYR A 409 10.31 -3.86 -8.33
CA TYR A 409 10.22 -4.95 -7.36
C TYR A 409 10.24 -6.34 -7.99
N ASP A 410 10.24 -6.43 -9.32
CA ASP A 410 10.41 -7.69 -10.05
C ASP A 410 11.79 -8.33 -9.77
N VAL A 411 12.82 -7.51 -9.54
CA VAL A 411 14.21 -7.98 -9.32
C VAL A 411 14.38 -9.01 -8.19
N GLY A 412 13.46 -9.06 -7.22
CA GLY A 412 13.50 -10.02 -6.12
C GLY A 412 12.88 -11.39 -6.47
N ILE A 413 12.03 -11.44 -7.50
CA ILE A 413 11.25 -12.62 -7.86
C ILE A 413 12.12 -13.79 -8.37
N PRO A 414 13.13 -13.59 -9.26
CA PRO A 414 13.96 -14.69 -9.75
C PRO A 414 14.65 -15.49 -8.64
N ALA A 415 15.20 -14.81 -7.62
CA ALA A 415 15.86 -15.47 -6.50
C ALA A 415 14.89 -16.32 -5.66
N LEU A 416 13.63 -15.88 -5.53
CA LEU A 416 12.59 -16.66 -4.85
C LEU A 416 12.21 -17.91 -5.65
N LEU A 417 12.07 -17.79 -6.97
CA LEU A 417 11.81 -18.93 -7.87
C LEU A 417 12.92 -19.98 -7.83
N GLU A 418 14.18 -19.55 -7.85
CA GLU A 418 15.36 -20.44 -7.75
C GLU A 418 15.39 -21.24 -6.43
N GLN A 419 14.78 -20.68 -5.38
CA GLN A 419 14.66 -21.32 -4.07
C GLN A 419 13.38 -22.16 -3.92
N GLY A 420 12.62 -22.34 -5.01
CA GLY A 420 11.44 -23.20 -5.06
C GLY A 420 10.16 -22.56 -4.52
N ILE A 421 10.13 -21.24 -4.35
CA ILE A 421 8.93 -20.50 -3.99
C ILE A 421 8.11 -20.27 -5.27
N ASN A 422 6.85 -20.72 -5.27
CA ASN A 422 6.00 -20.63 -6.45
C ASN A 422 5.44 -19.22 -6.64
N VAL A 423 5.24 -18.81 -7.90
CA VAL A 423 4.67 -17.50 -8.23
C VAL A 423 3.50 -17.67 -9.18
N LEU A 424 2.40 -16.99 -8.87
CA LEU A 424 1.27 -16.83 -9.78
C LEU A 424 1.06 -15.34 -10.04
N ILE A 425 1.29 -14.92 -11.28
CA ILE A 425 0.87 -13.60 -11.74
C ILE A 425 -0.41 -13.80 -12.55
N TYR A 426 -1.47 -13.06 -12.19
CA TYR A 426 -2.76 -13.15 -12.89
C TYR A 426 -3.33 -11.75 -13.10
N ALA A 427 -3.94 -11.50 -14.26
CA ALA A 427 -4.51 -10.21 -14.59
C ALA A 427 -5.86 -10.37 -15.29
N GLY A 428 -6.85 -9.58 -14.88
CA GLY A 428 -8.11 -9.44 -15.58
C GLY A 428 -7.92 -8.74 -16.93
N GLU A 429 -8.44 -9.33 -18.00
CA GLU A 429 -8.27 -8.87 -19.39
C GLU A 429 -8.71 -7.41 -19.63
N PHE A 430 -9.70 -6.93 -18.86
CA PHE A 430 -10.32 -5.60 -19.06
C PHE A 430 -9.89 -4.55 -18.05
N ASP A 431 -8.92 -4.87 -17.19
CA ASP A 431 -8.29 -3.86 -16.34
C ASP A 431 -7.37 -2.98 -17.18
N PHE A 432 -7.38 -1.67 -16.96
CA PHE A 432 -6.53 -0.72 -17.68
C PHE A 432 -5.32 -0.31 -16.85
N ILE A 433 -5.52 0.01 -15.57
CA ILE A 433 -4.47 0.55 -14.70
C ILE A 433 -3.35 -0.46 -14.43
N CYS A 434 -3.66 -1.74 -14.31
CA CYS A 434 -2.68 -2.82 -14.22
C CYS A 434 -3.04 -3.89 -15.27
N ASN A 435 -3.08 -3.43 -16.52
CA ASN A 435 -3.49 -4.24 -17.66
C ASN A 435 -2.61 -5.49 -17.85
N TRP A 436 -3.22 -6.53 -18.41
CA TRP A 436 -2.57 -7.82 -18.65
C TRP A 436 -1.43 -7.77 -19.66
N LEU A 437 -1.38 -6.76 -20.54
CA LEU A 437 -0.34 -6.66 -21.57
C LEU A 437 1.02 -6.28 -20.97
N GLY A 438 1.01 -5.42 -19.95
CA GLY A 438 2.22 -5.03 -19.22
C GLY A 438 2.59 -5.97 -18.07
N THR A 439 1.62 -6.74 -17.57
CA THR A 439 1.78 -7.69 -16.44
C THR A 439 2.46 -8.97 -16.90
#